data_AF-A0A0J1BMY1-F1
#
_entry.id   AF-A0A0J1BMY1-F1
#
_cell.length_a   1.000
_cell.length_b   1.000
_cell.length_c   1.000
_cell.angle_alpha   90.00
_cell.angle_beta   90.00
_cell.angle_gamma   90.00
#
_symmetry.space_group_name_H-M   'P 1'
#
loop_
_entity.id
_entity.type
_entity.pdbx_description
1 polymer ?
#
loop_
_entity_poly.entity_id
_entity_poly.type
_entity_poly.pdbx_seq_one_letter_code
_entity_poly.pdbx_strand_id
1 'polypeptide(L)'
;MGQEVYGAGNAFGILPRHFIRIPDETFMIYVDGPFGTVRKKSGKVTFNMLSHQAMTYRVKIVFHQEYQADLSFKMALNGTQFLSVPVKNKQIEMDVNGSQKVSISWNQSGQTLS
;
A
#
# COMPACT_ATOMS: atom_id res chain seq x y z
N MET A 1 -30.28 27.97 -33.11
CA MET A 1 -29.15 27.33 -33.82
C MET A 1 -27.90 28.16 -33.55
N GLY A 2 -26.81 27.70 -32.94
CA GLY A 2 -26.49 26.47 -32.24
C GLY A 2 -25.56 26.87 -31.08
N GLN A 3 -25.92 26.46 -29.87
CA GLN A 3 -25.10 26.67 -28.68
C GLN A 3 -24.01 25.62 -28.70
N GLU A 4 -22.81 26.02 -29.13
CA GLU A 4 -21.65 25.15 -29.17
C GLU A 4 -21.15 24.96 -27.73
N VAL A 5 -21.64 23.92 -27.07
CA VAL A 5 -21.13 23.47 -25.78
C VAL A 5 -19.87 22.66 -26.07
N TYR A 6 -18.70 23.29 -25.94
CA TYR A 6 -17.41 22.57 -25.88
C TYR A 6 -17.28 21.84 -24.54
N GLY A 7 -18.18 20.89 -24.31
CA GLY A 7 -18.08 19.87 -23.27
C GLY A 7 -17.29 18.69 -23.80
N ALA A 8 -16.03 18.89 -24.17
CA ALA A 8 -15.16 17.79 -24.59
C ALA A 8 -13.75 18.02 -24.05
N GLY A 9 -13.42 17.33 -22.96
CA GLY A 9 -12.02 16.98 -22.69
C GLY A 9 -11.43 17.39 -21.35
N ASN A 10 -12.19 17.57 -20.27
CA ASN A 10 -11.60 17.24 -18.97
C ASN A 10 -11.81 15.75 -18.74
N ALA A 11 -10.96 14.93 -19.34
CA ALA A 11 -10.77 13.58 -18.85
C ALA A 11 -10.23 13.73 -17.44
N PHE A 12 -11.13 13.79 -16.45
CA PHE A 12 -10.80 13.54 -15.06
C PHE A 12 -10.36 12.08 -15.01
N GLY A 13 -9.14 11.81 -15.43
CA GLY A 13 -8.44 10.59 -15.11
C GLY A 13 -8.44 10.55 -13.60
N ILE A 14 -9.37 9.78 -13.04
CA ILE A 14 -9.34 9.44 -11.64
C ILE A 14 -8.02 8.69 -11.50
N LEU A 15 -6.98 9.39 -11.06
CA LEU A 15 -5.74 8.75 -10.67
C LEU A 15 -6.15 7.77 -9.57
N PRO A 16 -6.05 6.44 -9.80
CA PRO A 16 -6.31 5.49 -8.76
C PRO A 16 -5.40 5.89 -7.59
N ARG A 17 -5.93 5.88 -6.37
CA ARG A 17 -5.08 6.16 -5.21
C ARG A 17 -4.02 5.07 -5.17
N HIS A 18 -2.82 5.36 -5.66
CA HIS A 18 -1.67 4.44 -5.62
C HIS A 18 -1.05 4.37 -4.22
N PHE A 19 -1.76 4.84 -3.20
CA PHE A 19 -1.25 4.84 -1.83
C PHE A 19 -2.37 4.62 -0.81
N ILE A 20 -1.98 4.03 0.31
CA ILE A 20 -2.78 3.78 1.48
C ILE A 20 -2.16 4.57 2.62
N ARG A 21 -2.85 5.65 3.05
CA ARG A 21 -2.50 6.37 4.28
C ARG A 21 -2.93 5.55 5.48
N ILE A 22 -2.04 5.35 6.45
CA ILE A 22 -2.39 4.76 7.73
C ILE A 22 -2.51 5.92 8.73
N PRO A 23 -3.70 6.14 9.32
CA PRO A 23 -3.86 7.17 10.36
C PRO A 23 -2.87 6.93 11.49
N ASP A 24 -2.36 8.03 12.07
CA ASP A 24 -1.50 8.03 13.26
C ASP A 24 -0.14 7.31 13.09
N GLU A 25 0.26 6.99 11.85
CA GLU A 25 1.57 6.40 11.54
C GLU A 25 2.42 7.36 10.71
N THR A 26 3.74 7.22 10.84
CA THR A 26 4.73 8.07 10.15
C THR A 26 5.07 7.59 8.72
N PHE A 27 4.34 6.61 8.20
CA PHE A 27 4.53 6.02 6.90
C PHE A 27 3.22 5.82 6.13
N MET A 28 3.35 5.62 4.82
CA MET A 28 2.27 5.20 3.93
C MET A 28 2.70 3.98 3.14
N ILE A 29 1.72 3.27 2.56
CA ILE A 29 1.98 2.16 1.65
C ILE A 29 1.63 2.58 0.24
N TYR A 30 2.61 2.60 -0.65
CA TYR A 30 2.44 2.82 -2.08
C TYR A 30 2.22 1.48 -2.80
N VAL A 31 1.32 1.47 -3.78
CA VAL A 31 0.98 0.32 -4.62
C VAL A 31 0.89 0.83 -6.06
N ASP A 32 1.75 0.35 -6.94
CA ASP A 32 1.81 0.80 -8.36
C ASP A 32 0.78 0.13 -9.28
N GLY A 33 -0.19 -0.58 -8.70
CA GLY A 33 -1.23 -1.32 -9.40
C GLY A 33 -2.62 -1.11 -8.83
N PRO A 34 -3.66 -1.54 -9.55
CA PRO A 34 -5.03 -1.44 -9.07
C PRO A 34 -5.25 -2.40 -7.89
N PHE A 35 -5.68 -1.85 -6.76
CA PHE A 35 -6.06 -2.63 -5.57
C PHE A 35 -7.50 -2.32 -5.14
N GLY A 36 -8.13 -3.32 -4.54
CA GLY A 36 -9.51 -3.26 -4.08
C GLY A 36 -9.64 -2.75 -2.65
N THR A 37 -10.73 -3.16 -1.99
CA THR A 37 -11.05 -2.73 -0.63
C THR A 37 -9.86 -2.90 0.33
N VAL A 38 -9.48 -1.80 0.97
CA VAL A 38 -8.46 -1.76 2.02
C VAL A 38 -9.14 -1.97 3.38
N ARG A 39 -8.67 -2.95 4.15
CA ARG A 39 -9.06 -3.13 5.55
C ARG A 39 -7.88 -2.77 6.45
N LYS A 40 -8.10 -1.85 7.38
CA LYS A 40 -7.12 -1.38 8.36
C LYS A 40 -7.53 -1.85 9.76
N LYS A 41 -6.57 -2.29 10.53
CA LYS A 41 -6.65 -2.56 11.97
C LYS A 41 -5.37 -2.03 12.62
N SER A 42 -5.37 -1.88 13.95
CA SER A 42 -4.14 -1.53 14.67
C SER A 42 -3.00 -2.48 14.28
N GLY A 43 -1.85 -1.90 13.85
CA GLY A 43 -0.66 -2.65 13.43
C GLY A 43 -0.82 -3.51 12.16
N LYS A 44 -1.90 -3.37 11.37
CA LYS A 44 -2.13 -4.22 10.19
C LYS A 44 -2.99 -3.58 9.11
N VAL A 45 -2.59 -3.76 7.86
CA VAL A 45 -3.43 -3.49 6.68
C VAL A 45 -3.51 -4.68 5.74
N THR A 46 -4.65 -4.84 5.09
CA THR A 46 -4.86 -5.87 4.06
C THR A 46 -5.61 -5.31 2.86
N PHE A 47 -5.24 -5.73 1.66
CA PHE A 47 -5.88 -5.37 0.41
C PHE A 47 -5.69 -6.49 -0.63
N ASN A 48 -6.48 -6.47 -1.71
CA ASN A 48 -6.37 -7.42 -2.82
C ASN A 48 -5.96 -6.67 -4.09
N MET A 49 -5.05 -7.25 -4.89
CA MET A 49 -4.76 -6.77 -6.24
C MET A 49 -5.89 -7.15 -7.19
N LEU A 50 -6.35 -6.21 -8.02
CA LEU A 50 -7.52 -6.39 -8.90
C LEU A 50 -7.18 -6.84 -10.32
N SER A 51 -5.89 -6.93 -10.63
CA SER A 51 -5.36 -7.30 -11.94
C SER A 51 -5.15 -8.82 -12.09
N HIS A 52 -4.87 -9.27 -13.31
CA HIS A 52 -4.57 -10.67 -13.61
C HIS A 52 -3.25 -11.13 -12.96
N GLN A 53 -3.19 -12.39 -12.52
CA GLN A 53 -2.04 -12.99 -11.82
C GLN A 53 -0.70 -12.96 -12.57
N ALA A 54 -0.72 -12.83 -13.90
CA ALA A 54 0.49 -12.71 -14.73
C ALA A 54 1.12 -11.32 -14.66
N MET A 55 0.43 -10.33 -14.11
CA MET A 55 0.94 -8.97 -13.93
C MET A 55 1.65 -8.86 -12.59
N THR A 56 2.80 -8.19 -12.57
CA THR A 56 3.59 -7.91 -11.36
C THR A 56 3.60 -6.42 -11.06
N TYR A 57 3.49 -6.10 -9.78
CA TYR A 57 3.36 -4.77 -9.20
C TYR A 57 4.30 -4.63 -8.02
N ARG A 58 4.66 -3.41 -7.66
CA ARG A 58 5.46 -3.09 -6.47
C ARG A 58 4.58 -2.51 -5.38
N VAL A 59 4.76 -3.06 -4.20
CA VAL A 59 4.28 -2.48 -2.94
C VAL A 59 5.47 -1.90 -2.21
N LYS A 60 5.39 -0.63 -1.82
CA LYS A 60 6.45 0.09 -1.11
C LYS A 60 5.94 0.71 0.17
N ILE A 61 6.72 0.69 1.24
CA ILE A 61 6.47 1.49 2.43
C ILE A 61 7.34 2.74 2.35
N VAL A 62 6.69 3.89 2.39
CA VAL A 62 7.32 5.21 2.24
C VAL A 62 7.12 5.98 3.53
N PHE A 63 8.22 6.42 4.15
CA PHE A 63 8.22 7.20 5.38
C PHE A 63 8.10 8.69 5.06
N HIS A 64 7.26 9.41 5.79
CA HIS A 64 7.10 10.86 5.65
C HIS A 64 8.25 11.66 6.27
N GLN A 65 8.93 11.06 7.25
CA GLN A 65 10.07 11.60 7.97
C GLN A 65 11.21 10.59 7.94
N GLU A 66 12.30 10.86 8.66
CA GLU A 66 13.34 9.84 8.84
C GLU A 66 12.73 8.55 9.37
N TYR A 67 13.15 7.43 8.76
CA TYR A 67 12.75 6.09 9.16
C TYR A 67 12.91 5.90 10.67
N GLN A 68 11.84 5.52 11.36
CA GLN A 68 11.90 5.16 12.77
C GLN A 68 12.36 3.69 12.90
N ALA A 69 13.50 3.50 13.56
CA ALA A 69 14.16 2.19 13.68
C ALA A 69 13.36 1.17 14.53
N ASP A 70 12.34 1.62 15.24
CA ASP A 70 11.49 0.81 16.12
C ASP A 70 10.36 0.09 15.38
N LEU A 71 10.10 0.42 14.12
CA LEU A 71 9.09 -0.26 13.30
C LEU A 71 9.65 -1.54 12.67
N SER A 72 9.05 -2.68 12.99
CA SER A 72 9.35 -3.95 12.32
C SER A 72 8.21 -4.36 11.41
N PHE A 73 8.49 -4.60 10.12
CA PHE A 73 7.46 -4.92 9.14
C PHE A 73 7.48 -6.40 8.75
N LYS A 74 6.27 -6.95 8.61
CA LYS A 74 6.00 -8.31 8.18
C LYS A 74 4.99 -8.28 7.05
N MET A 75 5.21 -9.06 6.01
CA MET A 75 4.28 -9.13 4.88
C MET A 75 3.92 -10.58 4.53
N ALA A 76 2.66 -10.81 4.18
CA ALA A 76 2.12 -12.10 3.78
C ALA A 76 1.29 -11.97 2.50
N LEU A 77 1.50 -12.91 1.57
CA LEU A 77 0.79 -13.00 0.29
C LEU A 77 -0.16 -14.21 0.33
N ASN A 78 -1.43 -14.01 -0.03
CA ASN A 78 -2.47 -15.05 0.00
C ASN A 78 -2.61 -15.79 1.35
N GLY A 79 -2.21 -15.15 2.45
CA GLY A 79 -2.28 -15.74 3.78
C GLY A 79 -1.16 -16.73 4.12
N THR A 80 -0.10 -16.81 3.30
CA THR A 80 1.12 -17.57 3.61
C THR A 80 1.95 -16.90 4.72
N GLN A 81 2.97 -17.59 5.23
CA GLN A 81 3.79 -17.13 6.36
C GLN A 81 4.36 -15.72 6.14
N PHE A 82 4.31 -14.91 7.20
CA PHE A 82 4.86 -13.55 7.16
C PHE A 82 6.37 -13.57 6.94
N LEU A 83 6.81 -12.99 5.82
CA LEU A 83 8.22 -12.74 5.55
C LEU A 83 8.62 -11.44 6.25
N SER A 84 9.70 -11.52 7.03
CA SER A 84 10.36 -10.31 7.54
C SER A 84 10.98 -9.59 6.35
N VAL A 85 10.60 -8.34 6.12
CA VAL A 85 11.14 -7.59 5.00
C VAL A 85 12.26 -6.70 5.54
N PRO A 86 13.54 -6.96 5.20
CA PRO A 86 14.65 -6.17 5.70
C PRO A 86 14.52 -4.73 5.18
N VAL A 87 14.65 -3.76 6.08
CA VAL A 87 14.69 -2.35 5.70
C VAL A 87 16.05 -2.08 5.06
N LYS A 88 16.10 -1.98 3.74
CA LYS A 88 17.33 -1.65 3.00
C LYS A 88 17.21 -0.20 2.52
N ASN A 89 18.19 0.63 2.85
CA ASN A 89 18.21 2.05 2.45
C ASN A 89 16.94 2.85 2.84
N LYS A 90 16.37 2.60 4.02
CA LYS A 90 15.11 3.23 4.50
C LYS A 90 13.89 2.93 3.60
N GLN A 91 13.95 1.89 2.77
CA GLN A 91 12.87 1.46 1.90
C GLN A 91 12.52 -0.01 2.13
N ILE A 92 11.23 -0.29 2.10
CA ILE A 92 10.70 -1.64 2.14
C ILE A 92 9.88 -1.80 0.89
N GLU A 93 10.32 -2.67 -0.02
CA GLU A 93 9.67 -2.88 -1.32
C GLU A 93 9.52 -4.38 -1.57
N MET A 94 8.43 -4.76 -2.23
CA MET A 94 8.23 -6.12 -2.71
C MET A 94 7.43 -6.17 -4.00
N ASP A 95 7.70 -7.20 -4.79
CA ASP A 95 6.89 -7.56 -5.93
C ASP A 95 5.68 -8.38 -5.47
N VAL A 96 4.49 -7.99 -5.95
CA VAL A 96 3.22 -8.68 -5.75
C VAL A 96 2.56 -8.89 -7.10
N ASN A 97 1.88 -10.02 -7.26
CA ASN A 97 1.17 -10.31 -8.50
C ASN A 97 -0.30 -9.87 -8.41
N GLY A 98 -0.93 -9.73 -9.57
CA GLY A 98 -2.39 -9.60 -9.66
C GLY A 98 -3.12 -10.77 -8.97
N SER A 99 -4.37 -10.56 -8.60
CA SER A 99 -5.20 -11.50 -7.85
C SER A 99 -4.64 -11.92 -6.48
N GLN A 100 -3.54 -11.34 -6.00
CA GLN A 100 -2.99 -11.66 -4.69
C GLN A 100 -3.62 -10.80 -3.58
N LYS A 101 -3.81 -11.44 -2.42
CA LYS A 101 -4.13 -10.76 -1.17
C LYS A 101 -2.84 -10.38 -0.46
N VAL A 102 -2.63 -9.08 -0.25
CA VAL A 102 -1.48 -8.53 0.47
C VAL A 102 -1.89 -8.24 1.91
N SER A 103 -1.08 -8.69 2.86
CA SER A 103 -1.22 -8.36 4.29
C SER A 103 0.10 -7.80 4.80
N ILE A 104 0.07 -6.59 5.34
CA ILE A 104 1.24 -5.91 5.91
C ILE A 104 0.94 -5.65 7.39
N SER A 105 1.84 -6.05 8.27
CA SER A 105 1.75 -5.80 9.71
C SER A 105 3.03 -5.18 10.24
N TRP A 106 2.90 -4.33 11.24
CA TRP A 106 4.00 -3.67 11.91
C TRP A 106 3.83 -3.65 13.42
N ASN A 107 4.96 -3.66 14.14
CA ASN A 107 5.03 -3.46 15.57
C ASN A 107 5.99 -2.31 15.87
N GLN A 108 5.65 -1.46 16.86
CA GLN A 108 6.52 -0.42 17.40
C GLN A 108 7.29 -0.97 18.60
N SER A 109 8.62 -0.94 18.54
CA SER A 109 9.54 -1.35 19.61
C SER A 109 9.60 -0.27 20.69
N GLY A 110 8.47 -0.03 21.36
CA GLY A 110 8.31 1.05 22.34
C GLY A 110 6.99 1.05 23.10
N GLN A 111 5.98 0.29 22.66
CA GLN A 111 4.80 0.02 23.48
C GLN A 111 5.08 -1.15 24.43
N THR A 112 5.63 -0.82 25.59
CA THR A 112 5.35 -1.60 26.80
C THR A 112 3.83 -1.61 26.95
N LEU A 113 3.21 -2.77 26.74
CA LEU A 113 1.83 -3.02 27.15
C LEU A 113 1.79 -2.84 28.67
N SER A 114 1.31 -1.69 29.13
CA SER A 114 0.89 -1.45 30.51
C SER A 114 -0.52 -1.97 30.72
#